data_AF-A0A833GZK5-F1
#
_entry.id   AF-A0A833GZK5-F1
#
_cell.length_a   1.000
_cell.length_b   1.000
_cell.length_c   1.000
_cell.angle_alpha   90.00
_cell.angle_beta   90.00
_cell.angle_gamma   90.00
#
_symmetry.space_group_name_H-M   'P 1'
#
loop_
_entity.id
_entity.type
_entity.pdbx_description
1 polymer ?
#
loop_
_entity_poly.entity_id
_entity_poly.type
_entity_poly.pdbx_seq_one_letter_code
_entity_poly.pdbx_strand_id
1 'polypeptide(L)'
;MTYALFYGIAGLYLMLMSFGILHRRYMAGWDEPRILALQIAAGGLIVLSFYYGWQAWFLTTEEGKQIIEMQERMRRQYMQDQR
;
A
#
# COMPACT_ATOMS: atom_id res chain seq x y z
N MET A 1 -0.36 5.26 8.16
CA MET A 1 -1.41 6.12 7.57
C MET A 1 -0.95 6.80 6.28
N THR A 2 0.15 7.56 6.27
CA THR A 2 0.64 8.30 5.08
C THR A 2 0.83 7.41 3.83
N TYR A 3 1.45 6.24 3.99
CA TYR A 3 1.61 5.29 2.89
C TYR A 3 0.29 4.75 2.34
N ALA A 4 -0.67 4.45 3.22
CA ALA A 4 -2.00 4.00 2.79
C ALA A 4 -2.66 5.06 1.91
N LEU A 5 -2.63 6.33 2.32
CA LEU A 5 -3.19 7.43 1.54
C LEU A 5 -2.46 7.62 0.20
N PHE A 6 -1.12 7.57 0.18
CA PHE A 6 -0.37 7.72 -1.07
C PHE A 6 -0.67 6.60 -2.07
N TYR A 7 -0.62 5.35 -1.62
CA TYR A 7 -0.91 4.21 -2.50
C TYR A 7 -2.39 4.20 -2.92
N GLY A 8 -3.30 4.59 -2.04
CA GLY A 8 -4.74 4.65 -2.34
C GLY A 8 -5.06 5.70 -3.39
N ILE A 9 -4.53 6.92 -3.23
CA ILE A 9 -4.73 8.02 -4.19
C ILE A 9 -4.06 7.69 -5.53
N ALA A 10 -2.82 7.18 -5.51
CA ALA A 10 -2.11 6.80 -6.74
C ALA A 10 -2.82 5.66 -7.47
N GLY A 11 -3.25 4.62 -6.75
CA GLY A 11 -4.00 3.50 -7.32
C GLY A 11 -5.33 3.95 -7.92
N LEU A 12 -6.11 4.76 -7.20
CA LEU A 12 -7.36 5.32 -7.70
C LEU A 12 -7.12 6.20 -8.94
N TYR A 13 -6.09 7.03 -8.92
CA TYR A 13 -5.73 7.88 -10.05
C TYR A 13 -5.42 7.07 -11.31
N LEU A 14 -4.58 6.04 -11.21
CA LEU A 14 -4.25 5.15 -12.34
C LEU A 14 -5.48 4.38 -12.82
N MET A 15 -6.35 3.96 -11.91
CA MET A 15 -7.61 3.28 -12.24
C MET A 15 -8.54 4.21 -13.05
N LEU A 16 -8.74 5.44 -12.60
CA LEU A 16 -9.54 6.45 -13.33
C LEU A 16 -8.93 6.80 -14.70
N MET A 17 -7.60 6.84 -14.78
CA MET A 17 -6.88 7.02 -16.05
C MET A 17 -7.14 5.84 -16.99
N SER A 18 -7.08 4.60 -16.50
CA SER A 18 -7.30 3.38 -17.29
C SER A 18 -8.72 3.26 -17.86
N PHE A 19 -9.72 3.82 -17.17
CA PHE A 19 -11.10 3.90 -17.67
C PHE A 19 -11.34 5.07 -18.63
N GLY A 20 -10.31 5.87 -18.92
CA GLY A 20 -10.44 7.04 -19.79
C GLY A 20 -11.27 8.18 -19.19
N ILE A 21 -11.52 8.16 -17.88
CA ILE A 21 -12.19 9.24 -17.14
C ILE A 21 -11.23 10.43 -17.02
N LEU A 22 -9.97 10.15 -16.69
CA LEU A 22 -8.88 11.13 -16.67
C LEU A 22 -7.99 10.98 -17.91
N HIS A 23 -7.40 12.09 -18.37
CA HIS A 23 -6.44 12.11 -19.49
C HIS A 23 -6.93 11.37 -20.76
N ARG A 24 -8.24 11.41 -21.05
CA ARG A 24 -8.88 10.65 -22.14
C ARG A 24 -8.16 10.75 -23.49
N ARG A 25 -7.70 11.94 -23.89
CA ARG A 25 -6.96 12.15 -25.16
C ARG A 25 -5.61 11.45 -25.19
N TYR A 26 -4.92 11.40 -24.06
CA TYR A 26 -3.64 10.70 -23.93
C TYR A 26 -3.84 9.19 -23.96
N MET A 27 -4.88 8.70 -23.29
CA MET A 27 -5.22 7.27 -23.25
C MET A 27 -5.77 6.72 -24.55
N ALA A 28 -6.35 7.56 -25.42
CA ALA A 28 -6.88 7.13 -26.71
C ALA A 28 -5.81 6.51 -27.64
N GLY A 29 -4.52 6.84 -27.43
CA GLY A 29 -3.41 6.28 -28.19
C GLY A 29 -2.73 5.07 -27.55
N TRP A 30 -3.30 4.51 -26.48
CA TRP A 30 -2.71 3.37 -25.77
C TRP A 30 -3.34 2.05 -26.24
N ASP A 31 -2.48 1.05 -26.48
CA ASP A 31 -2.92 -0.30 -26.81
C ASP A 31 -3.47 -1.04 -25.59
N GLU A 32 -4.33 -2.03 -25.83
CA GLU A 32 -4.99 -2.84 -24.81
C GLU A 32 -4.03 -3.45 -23.77
N PRO A 33 -2.85 -4.02 -24.12
CA PRO A 33 -1.91 -4.54 -23.13
C PRO A 33 -1.37 -3.48 -22.17
N ARG A 34 -1.20 -2.23 -22.64
CA ARG A 34 -0.71 -1.13 -21.79
C ARG A 34 -1.79 -0.69 -20.80
N ILE A 35 -3.05 -0.66 -21.24
CA ILE A 35 -4.18 -0.37 -20.37
C ILE A 35 -4.33 -1.47 -19.31
N LEU A 36 -4.17 -2.73 -19.69
CA LEU A 36 -4.19 -3.86 -18.76
C LEU A 36 -3.05 -3.78 -17.73
N ALA A 37 -1.82 -3.49 -18.17
CA ALA A 37 -0.69 -3.30 -17.26
C ALA A 37 -0.94 -2.16 -16.27
N LEU A 38 -1.57 -1.07 -16.72
CA LEU A 38 -1.95 0.06 -15.87
C LEU A 38 -3.00 -0.35 -14.83
N GLN A 39 -3.99 -1.15 -15.21
CA GLN A 39 -5.01 -1.68 -14.30
C GLN A 39 -4.40 -2.60 -13.24
N ILE A 40 -3.45 -3.46 -13.62
CA ILE A 40 -2.73 -4.33 -12.69
C ILE A 40 -1.93 -3.48 -11.69
N ALA A 41 -1.20 -2.47 -12.17
CA ALA A 41 -0.46 -1.55 -11.30
C ALA A 41 -1.40 -0.79 -10.36
N ALA A 42 -2.52 -0.27 -10.87
CA ALA A 42 -3.55 0.40 -10.08
C ALA A 42 -4.11 -0.52 -8.99
N GLY A 43 -4.45 -1.76 -9.34
CA GLY A 43 -4.92 -2.78 -8.41
C GLY A 43 -3.89 -3.10 -7.32
N GLY A 44 -2.62 -3.27 -7.69
CA GLY A 44 -1.54 -3.49 -6.74
C GLY A 44 -1.38 -2.36 -5.73
N LEU A 45 -1.47 -1.10 -6.19
CA LEU A 45 -1.42 0.08 -5.30
C LEU A 45 -2.63 0.15 -4.37
N ILE A 46 -3.83 -0.20 -4.84
CA ILE A 46 -5.03 -0.26 -4.00
C ILE A 46 -4.87 -1.34 -2.92
N VAL A 47 -4.37 -2.52 -3.27
CA VAL A 47 -4.09 -3.59 -2.29
C VAL A 47 -3.08 -3.13 -1.25
N LEU A 48 -1.99 -2.47 -1.66
CA LEU A 48 -1.01 -1.90 -0.72
C LEU A 48 -1.64 -0.85 0.20
N SER A 49 -2.52 0.01 -0.34
CA SER A 49 -3.27 0.97 0.46
C SER A 49 -4.07 0.29 1.57
N PHE A 50 -4.83 -0.74 1.23
CA PHE A 50 -5.59 -1.52 2.20
C PHE A 50 -4.68 -2.21 3.22
N TYR A 51 -3.57 -2.81 2.78
CA TYR A 51 -2.60 -3.44 3.67
C TYR A 51 -2.06 -2.47 4.71
N TYR A 52 -1.57 -1.31 4.29
CA TYR A 52 -1.04 -0.29 5.22
C TYR A 52 -2.12 0.38 6.06
N GLY A 53 -3.35 0.47 5.55
CA GLY A 53 -4.50 0.95 6.30
C GLY A 53 -4.88 -0.03 7.42
N TRP A 54 -4.99 -1.30 7.07
CA TRP A 54 -5.23 -2.39 8.03
C TRP A 54 -4.11 -2.48 9.05
N GLN A 55 -2.84 -2.43 8.62
CA GLN A 55 -1.69 -2.44 9.54
C GLN A 55 -1.74 -1.25 10.50
N ALA A 56 -2.04 -0.04 10.02
CA ALA A 56 -2.15 1.13 10.87
C ALA A 56 -3.27 0.98 11.91
N TRP A 57 -4.42 0.43 11.52
CA TRP A 57 -5.51 0.11 12.44
C TRP A 57 -5.12 -0.99 13.43
N PHE A 58 -4.52 -2.08 12.95
CA PHE A 58 -4.13 -3.23 13.76
C PHE A 58 -3.16 -2.83 14.88
N LEU A 59 -2.21 -1.93 14.61
CA LEU A 59 -1.28 -1.42 15.63
C LEU A 59 -1.97 -0.60 16.74
N THR A 60 -3.24 -0.19 16.55
CA THR A 60 -4.02 0.47 17.61
C THR A 60 -4.69 -0.50 18.56
N THR A 61 -4.84 -1.78 18.18
CA THR A 61 -5.46 -2.82 19.01
C THR A 61 -4.52 -3.29 20.12
N GLU A 62 -5.07 -3.93 21.15
CA GLU A 62 -4.26 -4.47 22.26
C GLU A 62 -3.28 -5.55 21.77
N GLU A 63 -3.73 -6.42 20.87
CA GLU A 63 -2.89 -7.46 20.25
C GLU A 63 -1.72 -6.84 19.46
N GLY A 64 -2.00 -5.80 18.67
CA GLY A 64 -0.97 -5.11 17.89
C GLY A 64 0.10 -4.48 18.79
N LYS A 65 -0.30 -3.87 19.91
CA LYS A 65 0.62 -3.29 20.89
C LYS A 65 1.47 -4.36 21.57
N GLN A 66 0.88 -5.49 21.95
CA GLN A 66 1.61 -6.61 22.57
C GLN A 66 2.68 -7.18 21.62
N ILE A 67 2.39 -7.27 20.32
CA ILE A 67 3.35 -7.74 19.32
C ILE A 67 4.52 -6.76 19.19
N ILE A 68 4.27 -5.44 19.19
CA ILE A 68 5.33 -4.42 19.16
C ILE A 68 6.22 -4.53 20.40
N GLU A 69 5.61 -4.63 21.60
CA GLU A 69 6.37 -4.80 22.83
C GLU A 69 7.21 -6.07 22.82
N MET A 70 6.68 -7.18 22.31
CA MET A 70 7.40 -8.44 22.21
C MET A 70 8.59 -8.32 21.24
N GLN A 71 8.42 -7.64 20.10
CA GLN A 71 9.51 -7.36 19.17
C GLN A 71 10.61 -6.50 19.81
N GLU A 72 10.24 -5.46 20.57
CA GLU A 72 11.21 -4.63 21.28
C GLU A 72 11.96 -5.39 22.38
N ARG A 73 11.29 -6.28 23.10
CA ARG A 73 11.92 -7.15 24.12
C ARG A 73 12.92 -8.10 23.48
N MET A 74 12.53 -8.79 22.41
CA MET A 74 13.44 -9.66 21.65
C MET A 74 14.64 -8.88 21.12
N ARG A 75 14.42 -7.71 20.52
CA ARG A 75 15.52 -6.86 20.01
C ARG A 75 16.50 -6.45 21.10
N ARG A 76 16.01 -6.12 22.31
CA ARG A 76 16.86 -5.80 23.46
C ARG A 76 17.68 -7.00 23.91
N GLN A 77 17.08 -8.19 23.96
CA GLN A 77 17.79 -9.44 24.30
C GLN A 77 18.90 -9.74 23.30
N TYR A 78 18.61 -9.68 21.99
CA TYR A 78 19.63 -9.89 20.95
C TYR A 78 20.82 -8.91 21.06
N MET A 79 20.58 -7.66 21.45
CA MET A 79 21.64 -6.65 21.61
C MET A 79 22.43 -6.81 22.91
N GLN A 80 21.84 -7.45 23.95
CA GLN A 80 22.54 -7.80 25.18
C GLN A 80 23.39 -9.05 25.01
N ASP A 81 22.90 -10.06 24.28
CA ASP A 81 23.67 -11.30 23.99
C ASP A 81 24.88 -11.07 23.08
N GLN A 82 24.93 -9.94 22.37
CA GLN A 82 26.09 -9.55 21.54
C GLN A 82 27.17 -8.74 22.29
N ARG A 83 27.00 -8.45 23.59
CA ARG A 83 28.00 -7.78 24.43
C ARG A 83 28.65 -8.76 25.40
#